data_AF-A0A8D8S2S3-F1
#
_entry.id   AF-A0A8D8S2S3-F1
#
_cell.length_a   1.000
_cell.length_b   1.000
_cell.length_c   1.000
_cell.angle_alpha   90.00
_cell.angle_beta   90.00
_cell.angle_gamma   90.00
#
_symmetry.space_group_name_H-M   'P 1'
#
loop_
_entity.id
_entity.type
_entity.pdbx_description
1 polymer ?
#
loop_
_entity_poly.entity_id
_entity_poly.type
_entity_poly.pdbx_seq_one_letter_code
_entity_poly.pdbx_strand_id
1 'polypeptide(L)'
;MRSSDFSYPALERSLNLLPLSTRREMYDIITFFNILHSRVQTPDLLQSINIHVPRHSTRSNLPFKPPFVRTNYLQNSPLIRFQRLANSISNQIDFFSTSIAAIRQIYNPET
;
A
#
# COMPACT_ATOMS: atom_id res chain seq x y z
N MET A 1 11.57 21.12 -30.11
CA MET A 1 12.37 20.92 -28.88
C MET A 1 12.43 19.42 -28.62
N ARG A 2 13.57 18.78 -28.89
CA ARG A 2 13.79 17.36 -28.59
C ARG A 2 13.95 17.27 -27.07
N SER A 3 13.02 16.60 -26.38
CA SER A 3 13.23 16.20 -24.98
C SER A 3 14.53 15.41 -24.95
N SER A 4 15.53 15.92 -24.25
CA SER A 4 16.78 15.23 -23.99
C SER A 4 16.48 13.85 -23.40
N ASP A 5 17.15 12.83 -23.92
CA ASP A 5 17.07 11.43 -23.48
C ASP A 5 17.66 11.26 -22.06
N PHE A 6 17.03 11.91 -21.08
CA PHE A 6 17.39 11.75 -19.67
C PHE A 6 16.80 10.44 -19.16
N SER A 7 17.68 9.52 -18.80
CA SER A 7 17.27 8.29 -18.11
C SER A 7 16.88 8.64 -16.67
N TYR A 8 15.58 8.75 -16.41
CA TYR A 8 15.02 8.99 -15.07
C TYR A 8 15.58 8.07 -13.98
N PRO A 9 15.78 6.75 -14.22
CA PRO A 9 16.40 5.88 -13.23
C PRO A 9 17.84 6.27 -12.86
N ALA A 10 18.62 6.83 -13.80
CA ALA A 10 19.97 7.29 -13.52
C ALA A 10 19.97 8.53 -12.62
N LEU A 11 19.03 9.44 -12.86
CA LEU A 11 18.83 10.63 -12.03
C LEU A 11 18.34 10.26 -10.63
N GLU A 12 17.36 9.36 -10.52
CA GLU A 12 16.86 8.88 -9.23
C GLU A 12 18.01 8.29 -8.40
N ARG A 13 18.89 7.48 -8.99
CA ARG A 13 20.08 6.96 -8.30
C ARG A 13 21.06 8.05 -7.89
N SER A 14 21.35 9.02 -8.76
CA SER A 14 22.28 10.12 -8.42
C SER A 14 21.77 11.00 -7.28
N LEU A 15 20.45 11.04 -7.09
CA LEU A 15 19.79 11.81 -6.04
C LEU A 15 19.45 10.97 -4.80
N ASN A 16 19.89 9.70 -4.75
CA ASN A 16 19.52 8.73 -3.71
C ASN A 16 18.00 8.63 -3.50
N LEU A 17 17.23 8.70 -4.58
CA LEU A 17 15.78 8.57 -4.57
C LEU A 17 15.36 7.15 -4.94
N LEU A 18 14.39 6.63 -4.21
CA LEU A 18 13.68 5.42 -4.60
C LEU A 18 12.90 5.64 -5.90
N PRO A 19 12.67 4.59 -6.70
CA PRO A 19 11.82 4.68 -7.87
C PRO A 19 10.44 5.25 -7.54
N LEU A 20 9.90 6.07 -8.45
CA LEU A 20 8.58 6.67 -8.26
C LEU A 20 7.47 5.63 -7.95
N SER A 21 7.53 4.46 -8.58
CA SER A 21 6.60 3.36 -8.32
C SER A 21 6.65 2.91 -6.85
N THR A 22 7.84 2.62 -6.33
CA THR A 22 8.08 2.21 -4.94
C THR A 22 7.59 3.27 -3.96
N ARG A 23 7.88 4.55 -4.23
CA ARG A 23 7.41 5.66 -3.38
C ARG A 23 5.88 5.74 -3.36
N ARG A 24 5.22 5.58 -4.50
CA ARG A 24 3.75 5.58 -4.59
C ARG A 24 3.14 4.45 -3.76
N GLU A 25 3.66 3.23 -3.90
CA GLU A 25 3.19 2.08 -3.12
C GLU A 25 3.38 2.28 -1.61
N MET A 26 4.53 2.82 -1.19
CA MET A 26 4.79 3.16 0.21
C MET A 26 3.76 4.17 0.73
N TYR A 27 3.48 5.25 -0.01
CA TYR A 27 2.47 6.23 0.39
C TYR A 27 1.07 5.65 0.44
N ASP A 28 0.72 4.76 -0.48
CA ASP A 28 -0.56 4.06 -0.48
C ASP A 28 -0.75 3.25 0.81
N ILE A 29 0.25 2.46 1.20
CA ILE A 29 0.21 1.67 2.44
C ILE A 29 0.18 2.55 3.67
N ILE A 30 1.00 3.60 3.73
CA ILE A 30 1.01 4.51 4.89
C ILE A 30 -0.36 5.19 5.03
N THR A 31 -0.95 5.62 3.92
CA THR A 31 -2.30 6.21 3.92
C THR A 31 -3.33 5.20 4.40
N PHE A 32 -3.28 3.98 3.88
CA PHE A 32 -4.17 2.90 4.30
C PHE A 32 -4.03 2.56 5.79
N PHE A 33 -2.81 2.46 6.29
CA PHE A 33 -2.50 2.23 7.70
C PHE A 33 -3.06 3.36 8.58
N ASN A 34 -2.93 4.61 8.15
CA ASN A 34 -3.47 5.76 8.86
C ASN A 34 -5.00 5.73 8.93
N ILE A 35 -5.69 5.33 7.85
CA ILE A 35 -7.14 5.13 7.86
C ILE A 35 -7.51 3.99 8.82
N LEU A 36 -6.81 2.86 8.75
CA LEU A 36 -7.08 1.67 9.57
C LEU A 36 -6.97 1.96 11.08
N HIS A 37 -6.01 2.81 11.48
CA HIS A 37 -5.78 3.18 12.88
C HIS A 37 -6.51 4.48 13.30
N SER A 38 -7.45 4.96 12.49
CA SER A 38 -8.19 6.22 12.77
C SER A 38 -7.29 7.43 13.03
N ARG A 39 -6.08 7.44 12.45
CA ARG A 39 -5.16 8.60 12.50
C ARG A 39 -5.63 9.74 11.59
N VAL A 40 -6.59 9.45 10.72
CA VAL A 40 -7.34 10.41 9.92
C VAL A 40 -8.81 10.30 10.34
N GLN A 41 -9.46 11.43 10.57
CA GLN A 41 -10.87 11.49 10.96
C GLN A 41 -11.79 11.24 9.76
N THR A 42 -11.83 10.00 9.28
CA THR A 42 -12.62 9.57 8.11
C THR A 42 -13.34 8.25 8.39
N PRO A 43 -14.42 8.26 9.21
CA PRO A 43 -15.15 7.04 9.56
C PRO A 43 -15.74 6.34 8.33
N ASP A 44 -16.19 7.10 7.33
CA ASP A 44 -16.75 6.55 6.08
C ASP A 44 -15.72 5.72 5.31
N LEU A 45 -14.45 6.18 5.29
CA LEU A 45 -13.36 5.44 4.65
C LEU A 45 -13.03 4.18 5.44
N LEU A 46 -12.98 4.25 6.77
CA LEU A 46 -12.74 3.06 7.60
C LEU A 46 -13.85 2.02 7.41
N GLN A 47 -15.12 2.45 7.38
CA GLN A 47 -16.27 1.58 7.14
C GLN A 47 -16.21 0.89 5.76
N SER A 48 -15.58 1.51 4.78
CA SER A 48 -15.42 0.94 3.43
C SER A 48 -14.30 -0.11 3.31
N ILE A 49 -13.48 -0.29 4.35
CA ILE A 49 -12.41 -1.30 4.38
C ILE A 49 -13.00 -2.66 4.79
N ASN A 50 -12.83 -3.66 3.94
CA ASN A 50 -13.34 -5.00 4.19
C ASN A 50 -12.27 -5.85 4.87
N ILE A 51 -12.33 -5.95 6.20
CA ILE A 51 -11.46 -6.85 6.97
C ILE A 51 -11.94 -8.29 6.77
N HIS A 52 -11.01 -9.18 6.43
CA HIS A 52 -11.29 -10.60 6.29
C HIS A 52 -10.98 -11.32 7.61
N VAL A 53 -12.03 -11.80 8.27
CA VAL A 53 -11.90 -12.61 9.49
C VAL A 53 -12.29 -14.05 9.16
N PRO A 54 -11.31 -14.94 8.87
CA PRO A 54 -11.61 -16.32 8.53
C PRO A 54 -12.09 -17.09 9.77
N ARG A 55 -13.12 -17.93 9.60
CA ARG A 55 -13.66 -18.78 10.68
C ARG A 55 -12.68 -19.90 11.09
N HIS A 56 -11.84 -20.32 10.16
CA HIS A 56 -10.85 -21.38 10.36
C HIS A 56 -9.48 -20.89 9.86
N SER A 57 -8.41 -21.32 10.51
CA SER A 57 -7.05 -20.97 10.08
C SER A 57 -6.78 -21.59 8.71
N THR A 58 -6.68 -20.74 7.69
CA THR A 58 -6.29 -21.12 6.33
C THR A 58 -4.80 -20.84 6.11
N ARG A 59 -4.15 -21.62 5.23
CA ARG A 59 -2.73 -21.40 4.90
C ARG A 59 -2.45 -20.01 4.29
N SER A 60 -3.46 -19.40 3.67
CA SER A 60 -3.43 -18.01 3.22
C SER A 60 -4.07 -17.09 4.27
N ASN A 61 -3.29 -16.21 4.87
CA ASN A 61 -3.80 -15.13 5.72
C ASN A 61 -3.84 -13.84 4.90
N LEU A 62 -4.95 -13.63 4.19
CA LEU A 62 -5.25 -12.36 3.55
C LEU A 62 -6.06 -11.51 4.54
N PRO A 63 -5.49 -10.46 5.15
CA PRO A 63 -6.19 -9.66 6.17
C PRO A 63 -7.37 -8.86 5.62
N PHE A 64 -7.41 -8.59 4.31
CA PHE A 64 -8.45 -7.79 3.68
C PHE A 64 -9.13 -8.56 2.54
N LYS A 65 -10.41 -8.25 2.30
CA LYS A 65 -11.19 -8.79 1.19
C LYS A 65 -11.72 -7.66 0.30
N PRO A 66 -10.92 -7.14 -0.65
CA PRO A 66 -11.37 -6.10 -1.56
C PRO A 66 -12.67 -6.53 -2.27
N PRO A 67 -13.63 -5.62 -2.48
CA PRO A 67 -14.87 -5.94 -3.17
C PRO A 67 -14.60 -6.30 -4.64
N PHE A 68 -15.42 -7.17 -5.20
CA PHE A 68 -15.38 -7.47 -6.63
C PHE A 68 -15.90 -6.28 -7.43
N VAL A 69 -15.16 -5.85 -8.45
CA VAL A 69 -15.52 -4.69 -9.28
C VAL A 69 -15.43 -5.03 -10.77
N ARG A 70 -16.29 -4.39 -11.56
CA ARG A 70 -16.48 -4.70 -12.98
C ARG A 70 -15.53 -3.96 -13.92
N THR A 71 -14.87 -2.90 -13.46
CA THR A 71 -14.05 -2.03 -14.31
C THR A 71 -12.64 -1.89 -13.75
N ASN A 72 -11.66 -1.80 -14.66
CA ASN A 72 -10.27 -1.52 -14.30
C ASN A 72 -10.12 -0.17 -13.59
N TYR A 73 -10.99 0.79 -13.92
CA TYR A 73 -11.03 2.09 -13.23
C TYR A 73 -11.33 1.91 -11.73
N LEU A 74 -12.39 1.19 -11.39
CA LEU A 74 -12.72 0.90 -9.98
C LEU A 74 -11.68 0.00 -9.34
N GLN A 75 -11.15 -0.99 -10.05
CA GLN A 75 -10.11 -1.88 -9.53
C GLN A 75 -8.84 -1.16 -9.10
N ASN A 76 -8.53 -0.04 -9.76
CA ASN A 76 -7.39 0.82 -9.43
C ASN A 76 -7.77 2.03 -8.56
N SER A 77 -9.02 2.10 -8.10
CA SER A 77 -9.41 3.09 -7.09
C SER A 77 -8.59 2.91 -5.81
N PRO A 78 -8.30 4.00 -5.07
CA PRO A 78 -7.37 3.97 -3.94
C PRO A 78 -7.70 2.86 -2.92
N LEU A 79 -8.93 2.81 -2.41
CA LEU A 79 -9.29 1.85 -1.36
C LEU A 79 -9.19 0.37 -1.78
N ILE A 80 -9.55 0.06 -3.02
CA ILE A 80 -9.45 -1.32 -3.53
C ILE A 80 -7.99 -1.68 -3.77
N ARG A 81 -7.24 -0.75 -4.35
CA ARG A 81 -5.79 -0.90 -4.59
C ARG A 81 -5.03 -1.06 -3.28
N PHE A 82 -5.35 -0.27 -2.25
CA PHE A 82 -4.73 -0.33 -0.94
C PHE A 82 -4.93 -1.68 -0.26
N GLN A 83 -6.17 -2.20 -0.23
CA GLN A 83 -6.46 -3.52 0.34
C GLN A 83 -5.72 -4.64 -0.40
N ARG A 84 -5.63 -4.57 -1.73
CA ARG A 84 -4.86 -5.53 -2.54
C ARG A 84 -3.37 -5.46 -2.25
N LEU A 85 -2.83 -4.25 -2.15
CA LEU A 85 -1.41 -4.05 -1.89
C LEU A 85 -1.06 -4.48 -0.46
N ALA A 86 -1.93 -4.21 0.50
CA ALA A 86 -1.80 -4.69 1.88
C ALA A 86 -1.79 -6.22 1.94
N ASN A 87 -2.69 -6.88 1.20
CA ASN A 87 -2.69 -8.33 1.05
C ASN A 87 -1.40 -8.89 0.40
N SER A 88 -0.75 -8.12 -0.47
CA SER A 88 0.49 -8.60 -1.10
C SER A 88 1.69 -8.58 -0.15
N ILE A 89 1.66 -7.72 0.87
CA ILE A 89 2.74 -7.58 1.87
C ILE A 89 2.35 -8.13 3.26
N SER A 90 1.17 -8.75 3.40
CA SER A 90 0.67 -9.27 4.69
C SER A 90 1.51 -10.40 5.28
N ASN A 91 2.34 -11.06 4.46
CA ASN A 91 3.29 -12.06 4.94
C ASN A 91 4.52 -11.43 5.60
N GLN A 92 4.76 -10.14 5.40
CA GLN A 92 5.92 -9.41 5.91
C GLN A 92 5.55 -8.45 7.04
N ILE A 93 4.32 -7.92 7.03
CA ILE A 93 3.83 -6.93 8.01
C ILE A 93 2.50 -7.38 8.60
N ASP A 94 2.39 -7.32 9.92
CA ASP A 94 1.09 -7.31 10.60
C ASP A 94 0.51 -5.88 10.64
N PHE A 95 -0.52 -5.64 9.85
CA PHE A 95 -1.17 -4.34 9.73
C PHE A 95 -1.88 -3.87 10.99
N PHE A 96 -2.11 -4.69 12.01
CA PHE A 96 -2.86 -4.32 13.21
C PHE A 96 -1.98 -3.99 14.42
N SER A 97 -0.71 -4.43 14.41
CA SER A 97 0.21 -4.24 15.54
C SER A 97 1.48 -3.45 15.18
N THR A 98 1.72 -3.21 13.89
CA THR A 98 2.96 -2.61 13.38
C THR A 98 2.98 -1.07 13.47
N SER A 99 4.16 -0.46 13.42
CA SER A 99 4.35 1.00 13.32
C SER A 99 4.64 1.46 11.88
N ILE A 100 4.42 2.76 11.60
CA ILE A 100 4.76 3.36 10.28
C ILE A 100 6.26 3.21 9.96
N ALA A 101 7.14 3.21 10.97
CA ALA A 101 8.57 3.06 10.75
C ALA A 101 8.91 1.69 10.14
N ALA A 102 8.32 0.62 10.66
CA ALA A 102 8.49 -0.72 10.13
C ALA A 102 7.94 -0.84 8.69
N ILE A 103 6.83 -0.17 8.37
CA ILE A 103 6.33 -0.08 6.99
C ILE A 103 7.37 0.57 6.07
N ARG A 104 7.98 1.69 6.49
CA ARG A 104 9.00 2.38 5.69
C ARG A 104 10.24 1.52 5.45
N GLN A 105 10.63 0.73 6.46
CA GLN A 105 11.80 -0.16 6.38
C GLN A 105 11.66 -1.23 5.28
N ILE A 106 10.43 -1.66 4.96
CA ILE A 106 10.19 -2.61 3.85
C ILE A 106 10.52 -2.00 2.49
N TYR A 107 10.21 -0.72 2.31
CA TYR A 107 10.42 -0.02 1.05
C TYR A 107 11.83 0.61 0.96
N ASN A 108 12.44 0.92 2.09
CA ASN A 108 13.80 1.42 2.18
C ASN A 108 14.52 0.82 3.41
N PRO A 109 15.29 -0.27 3.24
CA PRO A 109 15.98 -0.92 4.35
C PRO A 109 17.15 -0.08 4.90
N GLU A 110 17.59 0.95 4.17
CA GLU A 110 18.75 1.79 4.49
C GLU A 110 18.38 3.00 5.39
N THR A 111 17.12 3.12 5.84
CA THR A 111 16.62 4.22 6.71
C THR A 111 16.18 3.70 8.06
#